data_AF-A0A0V0XF10-F1
#
_entry.id   AF-A0A0V0XF10-F1
#
_cell.length_a   1.000
_cell.length_b   1.000
_cell.length_c   1.000
_cell.angle_alpha   90.00
_cell.angle_beta   90.00
_cell.angle_gamma   90.00
#
_symmetry.space_group_name_H-M   'P 1'
#
loop_
_entity.id
_entity.type
_entity.pdbx_description
1 polymer ?
#
loop_
_entity_poly.entity_id
_entity_poly.type
_entity_poly.pdbx_seq_one_letter_code
_entity_poly.pdbx_strand_id
1 'polypeptide(L)' 'LFGIKKTRSSPYHPQGNGQAERFNRTLLDMLSIMVDGNPGQWDDMLPFVMLAYNSSVHESTGVTPAIAM' A
#
# COMPACT_ATOMS: atom_id res chain seq x y z
N LEU A 1 -4.09 26.96 -2.02
CA LEU A 1 -5.48 26.45 -1.92
C LEU A 1 -5.71 25.42 -0.80
N PHE A 2 -4.70 24.72 -0.26
CA PHE A 2 -4.90 23.85 0.93
C PHE A 2 -3.80 23.96 2.01
N GLY A 3 -2.88 24.92 1.89
CA GLY A 3 -1.75 25.05 2.84
C GLY A 3 -0.74 23.90 2.80
N ILE A 4 -0.86 22.96 1.86
CA ILE A 4 0.00 21.77 1.77
C ILE A 4 1.41 22.15 1.30
N LYS A 5 2.41 21.82 2.11
CA LYS A 5 3.82 21.90 1.74
C LYS A 5 4.25 20.60 1.06
N LYS A 6 4.67 20.69 -0.20
CA LYS A 6 5.19 19.54 -0.95
C LYS A 6 6.63 19.24 -0.56
N THR A 7 6.95 17.96 -0.39
CA THR A 7 8.31 17.44 -0.26
C THR A 7 8.65 16.59 -1.48
N ARG A 8 9.95 16.39 -1.76
CA ARG A 8 10.43 15.54 -2.86
C ARG A 8 11.51 14.62 -2.32
N SER A 9 11.51 13.36 -2.74
CA SER A 9 12.66 12.48 -2.58
C SER A 9 13.76 12.88 -3.57
N SER A 10 15.01 12.54 -3.25
CA SER A 10 16.10 12.68 -4.21
C SER A 10 15.85 11.77 -5.43
N PRO A 11 16.23 12.22 -6.64
CA PRO A 11 16.13 11.39 -7.84
C PRO A 11 16.83 10.04 -7.64
N TYR A 12 16.23 8.97 -8.15
CA TYR A 12 16.77 7.60 -8.09
C TYR A 12 17.12 7.11 -6.68
N HIS A 13 16.47 7.68 -5.65
CA HIS A 13 16.67 7.30 -4.25
C HIS A 13 15.36 6.81 -3.62
N PRO A 14 14.94 5.57 -3.97
CA PRO A 14 13.70 4.99 -3.47
C PRO A 14 13.61 4.98 -1.94
N GLN A 15 14.75 4.77 -1.27
CA GLN A 15 14.85 4.78 0.20
C GLN A 15 14.37 6.09 0.85
N GLY A 16 14.39 7.20 0.10
CA GLY A 16 13.87 8.50 0.55
C GLY A 16 12.36 8.51 0.83
N ASN A 17 11.61 7.52 0.33
CA ASN A 17 10.20 7.30 0.65
C ASN A 17 9.91 5.82 1.00
N GLY A 18 10.80 5.19 1.76
CA GLY A 18 10.74 3.76 2.01
C GLY A 18 9.46 3.24 2.70
N GLN A 19 8.69 4.09 3.38
CA GLN A 19 7.39 3.68 3.95
C GLN A 19 6.35 3.43 2.85
N ALA A 20 6.18 4.38 1.93
CA ALA A 20 5.26 4.22 0.80
C ALA A 20 5.70 3.06 -0.10
N GLU A 21 7.00 2.88 -0.31
CA GLU A 21 7.51 1.79 -1.14
C GLU A 21 7.31 0.41 -0.53
N ARG A 22 7.52 0.25 0.78
CA ARG A 22 7.22 -0.99 1.49
C ARG A 22 5.74 -1.32 1.40
N PHE A 23 4.88 -0.33 1.62
CA PHE A 23 3.44 -0.49 1.45
C PHE A 23 3.07 -0.92 0.03
N ASN A 24 3.57 -0.22 -0.98
CA ASN A 24 3.28 -0.52 -2.38
C ASN A 24 3.70 -1.95 -2.74
N ARG A 25 4.85 -2.42 -2.26
CA ARG A 25 5.29 -3.80 -2.48
C ARG A 25 4.29 -4.81 -1.90
N THR A 26 3.91 -4.66 -0.63
CA THR A 26 2.92 -5.55 0.00
C THR A 26 1.58 -5.53 -0.72
N LEU A 27 1.11 -4.34 -1.11
CA LEU A 27 -0.15 -4.20 -1.84
C LEU A 27 -0.11 -4.90 -3.20
N LEU A 28 0.99 -4.75 -3.94
CA LEU A 28 1.19 -5.40 -5.24
C LEU A 28 1.32 -6.92 -5.12
N ASP A 29 1.98 -7.42 -4.06
CA ASP A 29 2.08 -8.86 -3.80
C ASP A 29 0.68 -9.45 -3.55
N MET A 30 -0.13 -8.80 -2.70
CA MET A 30 -1.52 -9.22 -2.44
C MET A 30 -2.39 -9.13 -3.69
N LEU A 31 -2.26 -8.05 -4.47
CA LEU A 31 -3.02 -7.85 -5.69
C LEU A 31 -2.66 -8.89 -6.75
N SER A 32 -1.38 -9.23 -6.89
CA SER A 32 -0.90 -10.25 -7.84
C SER A 32 -1.53 -11.61 -7.58
N ILE A 33 -1.74 -11.96 -6.31
CA ILE A 33 -2.46 -13.19 -5.92
C ILE A 33 -3.94 -13.10 -6.30
N MET A 34 -4.58 -11.96 -6.06
CA MET A 34 -6.02 -11.78 -6.29
C MET A 34 -6.41 -11.74 -7.77
N VAL A 35 -5.51 -11.28 -8.63
CA VAL A 35 -5.75 -11.17 -10.08
C VAL A 35 -5.14 -12.33 -10.86
N ASP A 36 -4.64 -13.36 -10.17
CA ASP A 36 -4.07 -14.54 -10.83
C ASP A 36 -5.13 -15.18 -11.74
N GLY A 37 -4.78 -15.40 -13.00
CA GLY A 37 -5.71 -15.87 -14.04
C GLY A 37 -6.56 -14.79 -14.73
N ASN A 38 -6.70 -13.58 -14.18
CA ASN A 38 -7.32 -12.44 -14.87
C ASN A 38 -6.74 -11.07 -14.47
N PRO A 39 -5.53 -10.71 -14.96
CA PRO A 39 -4.87 -9.45 -14.61
C PRO A 39 -5.65 -8.18 -14.99
N GLY A 40 -6.62 -8.29 -15.90
CA GLY A 40 -7.43 -7.14 -16.37
C GLY A 40 -8.40 -6.59 -15.33
N GLN A 41 -8.70 -7.34 -14.26
CA GLN A 41 -9.65 -6.94 -13.19
C GLN A 41 -8.97 -6.34 -11.96
N TRP A 42 -7.71 -5.89 -12.10
CA TRP A 42 -6.93 -5.41 -10.96
C TRP A 42 -7.57 -4.21 -10.25
N ASP A 43 -8.26 -3.34 -10.99
CA ASP A 43 -8.96 -2.17 -10.49
C ASP A 43 -10.21 -2.56 -9.69
N ASP A 44 -10.96 -3.55 -10.17
CA ASP A 44 -12.09 -4.13 -9.45
C ASP A 44 -11.65 -4.84 -8.16
N MET A 45 -10.46 -5.46 -8.16
CA MET A 45 -9.92 -6.18 -7.00
C MET A 45 -9.27 -5.25 -5.96
N LEU A 46 -8.92 -4.02 -6.35
CA LEU A 46 -8.17 -3.09 -5.49
C LEU A 46 -8.87 -2.78 -4.15
N PRO A 47 -10.20 -2.53 -4.10
CA PRO A 47 -10.90 -2.30 -2.82
C PRO A 47 -10.84 -3.50 -1.88
N PHE A 48 -10.88 -4.73 -2.41
CA PHE A 48 -10.81 -5.94 -1.61
C PHE A 48 -9.42 -6.14 -1.03
N VAL A 49 -8.37 -5.90 -1.81
CA VAL A 49 -6.97 -5.95 -1.36
C VAL A 49 -6.74 -4.90 -0.26
N MET A 50 -7.24 -3.67 -0.44
CA MET A 50 -7.14 -2.61 0.56
C MET A 50 -7.84 -2.98 1.86
N LEU A 51 -9.02 -3.59 1.79
CA LEU A 51 -9.74 -4.07 2.96
C LEU A 51 -8.94 -5.17 3.69
N ALA A 52 -8.45 -6.16 2.95
CA ALA A 52 -7.64 -7.24 3.52
C ALA A 52 -6.41 -6.70 4.24
N TYR A 53 -5.68 -5.77 3.62
CA TYR A 53 -4.53 -5.10 4.22
C TYR A 53 -4.90 -4.35 5.51
N ASN A 54 -5.92 -3.49 5.46
CA ASN A 54 -6.33 -2.67 6.60
C ASN A 54 -6.88 -3.47 7.78
N SER A 55 -7.36 -4.70 7.53
CA SER A 55 -7.88 -5.62 8.56
C SER A 55 -6.84 -6.60 9.12
N SER A 56 -5.64 -6.68 8.51
CA SER A 56 -4.61 -7.63 8.92
C SER A 56 -3.70 -7.03 9.99
N VAL A 57 -3.40 -7.79 11.03
CA VAL A 57 -2.48 -7.33 12.09
C VAL A 57 -1.07 -7.23 11.53
N HIS A 58 -0.45 -6.08 11.70
CA HIS A 58 0.93 -5.86 11.31
C HIS A 58 1.87 -6.36 12.41
N GLU A 59 2.85 -7.19 12.05
CA GLU A 59 3.81 -7.78 12.99
C GLU A 59 4.60 -6.71 13.78
N SER A 60 4.96 -5.60 13.13
CA SER A 60 5.75 -4.54 13.75
C SER A 60 4.99 -3.71 14.77
N THR A 61 3.67 -3.58 14.63
CA THR A 61 2.83 -2.72 15.49
C THR A 61 1.90 -3.52 16.41
N GLY A 62 1.67 -4.80 16.13
CA GLY A 62 0.75 -5.67 16.88
C GLY A 62 -0.73 -5.31 16.73
N VAL A 63 -1.06 -4.38 15.83
CA VAL A 63 -2.44 -3.92 15.56
C VAL A 63 -2.70 -3.85 14.06
N THR A 64 -3.97 -3.75 13.68
CA THR A 64 -4.35 -3.56 12.27
C THR A 64 -4.15 -2.09 11.85
N PRO A 65 -3.82 -1.80 10.58
CA PRO A 65 -3.69 -0.44 10.09
C PRO A 65 -4.96 0.40 10.32
N ALA A 66 -6.15 -0.20 10.24
CA ALA A 66 -7.42 0.50 10.49
C ALA A 66 -7.55 1.05 11.92
N ILE A 67 -6.86 0.47 12.90
CA ILE A 67 -6.87 0.92 14.29
C ILE A 67 -5.71 1.89 14.56
N ALA A 68 -4.63 1.80 13.79
CA ALA A 68 -3.43 2.64 13.96
C ALA A 68 -3.52 4.02 13.29
N MET A 69 -4.52 4.24 12.42
CA MET A 69 -4.81 5.51 11.74
C MET A 69 -5.85 6.33 12.50
#